data_AF-A0A3A6R813-F1
#
_entry.id   AF-A0A3A6R813-F1
#
_cell.length_a   1.000
_cell.length_b   1.000
_cell.length_c   1.000
_cell.angle_alpha   90.00
_cell.angle_beta   90.00
_cell.angle_gamma   90.00
#
_symmetry.space_group_name_H-M   'P 1'
#
loop_
_entity.id
_entity.type
_entity.pdbx_description
1 polymer ?
#
loop_
_entity_poly.entity_id
_entity_poly.type
_entity_poly.pdbx_seq_one_letter_code
_entity_poly.pdbx_strand_id
1 'polypeptide(L)'
;MVPLHRLSKPVISPLGDGTNRGRSMPYAAMDKISETPFDDAVEITQEQYDEVMALLASGQFVHVVVDPAFDYEILPPPPPPMKTTEELIADATAQLNALNRLANAQVTALQGRVDALADAVELEMATPEEVAEQTVRAAQLKTWKQYRVLLGRVSAAAGWPEEPSWPSMPEPYTNETSAVAAPAV
;
A
#
# COMPACT_ATOMS: atom_id res chain seq x y z
N MET A 1 9.70 29.17 2.78
CA MET A 1 10.95 29.67 2.16
C MET A 1 12.08 28.86 2.78
N VAL A 2 12.47 27.77 2.13
CA VAL A 2 13.46 26.81 2.66
C VAL A 2 14.85 27.33 2.33
N PRO A 3 15.80 27.39 3.28
CA PRO A 3 17.13 27.93 3.01
C PRO A 3 17.98 26.90 2.26
N LEU A 4 18.32 27.22 1.00
CA LEU A 4 19.36 26.54 0.23
C LEU A 4 20.72 26.77 0.91
N HIS A 5 21.19 25.79 1.69
CA HIS A 5 22.56 25.77 2.17
C HIS A 5 23.47 25.39 0.99
N ARG A 6 24.00 26.37 0.26
CA ARG A 6 25.13 26.15 -0.66
C ARG A 6 26.42 26.06 0.12
N LEU A 7 27.02 24.88 0.22
CA LEU A 7 28.38 24.70 0.72
C LEU A 7 29.28 24.36 -0.47
N SER A 8 29.74 25.39 -1.19
CA SER A 8 30.71 25.22 -2.28
C SER A 8 32.09 24.85 -1.69
N LYS A 9 32.53 23.60 -1.86
CA LYS A 9 33.87 23.12 -1.44
C LYS A 9 34.78 22.96 -2.67
N PRO A 10 36.03 23.45 -2.65
CA PRO A 10 36.90 23.47 -3.84
C PRO A 10 37.33 22.07 -4.32
N VAL A 11 37.37 21.87 -5.64
CA VAL A 11 38.00 20.72 -6.32
C VAL A 11 39.51 20.90 -6.32
N ILE A 12 40.25 19.84 -5.94
CA ILE A 12 41.71 19.84 -6.04
C ILE A 12 42.08 19.54 -7.50
N SER A 13 42.76 20.49 -8.15
CA SER A 13 43.28 20.37 -9.53
C SER A 13 44.44 19.36 -9.63
N PRO A 14 44.72 18.86 -10.86
CA PRO A 14 45.35 17.56 -11.07
C PRO A 14 46.88 17.59 -10.96
N LEU A 15 47.46 16.41 -10.77
CA LEU A 15 48.90 16.10 -10.73
C LEU A 15 49.60 16.36 -9.39
N GLY A 16 49.28 15.52 -8.40
CA GLY A 16 50.09 15.29 -7.22
C GLY A 16 50.87 13.96 -7.33
N ASP A 17 52.17 14.08 -7.60
CA ASP A 17 53.23 13.09 -7.41
C ASP A 17 52.91 11.94 -6.44
N GLY A 18 52.65 10.75 -6.98
CA GLY A 18 53.39 9.49 -6.71
C GLY A 18 53.56 8.95 -5.28
N THR A 19 53.05 9.62 -4.24
CA THR A 19 53.52 9.41 -2.86
C THR A 19 52.40 9.24 -1.83
N ASN A 20 51.16 8.94 -2.24
CA ASN A 20 50.09 8.54 -1.31
C ASN A 20 49.68 7.07 -1.55
N ARG A 21 50.61 6.15 -1.33
CA ARG A 21 50.39 4.70 -1.46
C ARG A 21 49.60 4.19 -0.24
N GLY A 22 48.27 4.20 -0.33
CA GLY A 22 47.43 3.44 0.59
C GLY A 22 45.99 3.92 0.76
N ARG A 23 45.62 5.10 0.26
CA ARG A 23 44.24 5.61 0.37
C ARG A 23 43.70 5.83 -1.05
N SER A 24 42.83 4.95 -1.50
CA SER A 24 42.10 5.11 -2.77
C SER A 24 41.29 6.39 -2.67
N MET A 25 41.59 7.41 -3.48
CA MET A 25 40.77 8.63 -3.53
C MET A 25 39.51 8.29 -4.34
N PRO A 26 38.30 8.58 -3.84
CA PRO A 26 37.07 8.39 -4.62
C PRO A 26 36.94 9.44 -5.74
N TYR A 27 36.04 9.16 -6.69
CA TYR A 27 35.83 9.94 -7.89
C TYR A 27 34.34 10.26 -8.06
N ALA A 28 34.03 11.44 -8.60
CA ALA A 28 32.68 11.85 -8.94
C ALA A 28 32.61 12.52 -10.31
N ALA A 29 31.49 12.34 -10.99
CA ALA A 29 31.07 13.09 -12.16
C ALA A 29 29.56 13.36 -12.04
N MET A 30 28.96 13.97 -13.06
CA MET A 30 27.52 14.22 -13.08
C MET A 30 26.73 12.95 -12.77
N ASP A 31 25.90 13.00 -11.72
CA ASP A 31 25.04 11.91 -11.24
C ASP A 31 25.75 10.60 -10.88
N LYS A 32 27.08 10.61 -10.72
CA LYS A 32 27.84 9.40 -10.50
C LYS A 32 28.98 9.60 -9.53
N ILE A 33 29.10 8.67 -8.58
CA ILE A 33 30.17 8.62 -7.60
C ILE A 33 30.72 7.19 -7.50
N SER A 34 32.03 7.01 -7.30
CA SER A 34 32.69 5.70 -7.36
C SER A 34 34.03 5.70 -6.63
N GLU A 35 34.42 4.58 -6.04
CA GLU A 35 35.78 4.39 -5.47
C GLU A 35 36.84 4.13 -6.55
N THR A 36 36.42 3.70 -7.74
CA THR A 36 37.28 3.46 -8.90
C THR A 36 37.17 4.60 -9.91
N PRO A 37 38.27 5.00 -10.58
CA PRO A 37 38.23 6.00 -11.64
C PRO A 37 37.29 5.59 -12.78
N PHE A 38 36.66 6.58 -13.41
CA PHE A 38 35.82 6.40 -14.59
C PHE A 38 35.89 7.64 -15.49
N ASP A 39 35.32 7.54 -16.70
CA ASP A 39 35.37 8.61 -17.70
C ASP A 39 34.70 9.89 -17.18
N ASP A 40 35.28 11.05 -17.51
CA ASP A 40 34.87 12.39 -17.07
C ASP A 40 34.82 12.61 -15.54
N ALA A 41 35.42 11.71 -14.75
CA ALA A 41 35.39 11.81 -13.29
C ALA A 41 36.49 12.71 -12.73
N VAL A 42 36.15 13.43 -11.67
CA VAL A 42 37.05 14.26 -10.87
C VAL A 42 37.29 13.59 -9.52
N GLU A 43 38.52 13.67 -9.01
CA GLU A 43 38.87 13.20 -7.67
C GLU A 43 38.15 14.03 -6.59
N ILE A 44 37.54 13.34 -5.64
CA ILE A 44 36.85 13.92 -4.49
C ILE A 44 37.43 13.36 -3.19
N THR A 45 37.14 14.03 -2.07
CA THR A 45 37.59 13.55 -0.76
C THR A 45 36.78 12.35 -0.28
N GLN A 46 37.38 11.52 0.58
CA GLN A 46 36.65 10.43 1.24
C GLN A 46 35.45 10.94 2.04
N GLU A 47 35.54 12.11 2.67
CA GLU A 47 34.44 12.70 3.42
C GLU A 47 33.24 13.06 2.52
N GLN A 48 33.49 13.64 1.34
CA GLN A 48 32.45 13.91 0.34
C GLN A 48 31.79 12.63 -0.18
N TYR A 49 32.58 11.57 -0.34
CA TYR A 49 32.07 10.26 -0.71
C TYR A 49 31.18 9.66 0.38
N ASP A 50 31.67 9.63 1.62
CA ASP A 50 30.95 9.09 2.77
C ASP A 50 29.64 9.87 3.01
N GLU A 51 29.64 11.19 2.79
CA GLU A 51 28.46 12.05 2.88
C GLU A 51 27.40 11.66 1.85
N VAL A 52 27.75 11.60 0.56
CA VAL A 52 26.80 11.16 -0.49
C VAL A 52 26.33 9.73 -0.27
N MET A 53 27.22 8.83 0.13
CA MET A 53 26.86 7.44 0.43
C MET A 53 25.93 7.31 1.63
N ALA A 54 26.08 8.13 2.67
CA ALA A 54 25.16 8.16 3.80
C ALA A 54 23.76 8.65 3.38
N LEU A 55 23.68 9.65 2.50
CA LEU A 55 22.41 10.16 1.96
C LEU A 55 21.72 9.10 1.11
N LEU A 56 22.44 8.44 0.20
CA LEU A 56 21.92 7.33 -0.60
C LEU A 56 21.48 6.15 0.27
N ALA A 57 22.26 5.77 1.28
CA ALA A 57 21.91 4.70 2.22
C ALA A 57 20.66 5.03 3.06
N SER A 58 20.38 6.32 3.29
CA SER A 58 19.16 6.79 3.96
C SER A 58 17.92 6.85 3.05
N GLY A 59 18.05 6.48 1.77
CA GLY A 59 16.97 6.48 0.79
C GLY A 59 16.69 7.84 0.14
N GLN A 60 17.62 8.80 0.25
CA GLN A 60 17.51 10.08 -0.44
C GLN A 60 17.94 9.97 -1.90
N PHE A 61 17.34 10.82 -2.72
CA PHE A 61 17.73 11.00 -4.12
C PHE A 61 18.74 12.14 -4.16
N VAL A 62 19.93 11.88 -4.71
CA VAL A 62 21.04 12.85 -4.71
C VAL A 62 21.47 13.09 -6.14
N HIS A 63 21.43 14.35 -6.57
CA HIS A 63 22.01 14.81 -7.83
C HIS A 63 23.44 15.27 -7.54
N VAL A 64 24.44 14.58 -8.09
CA VAL A 64 25.86 14.93 -7.90
C VAL A 64 26.29 15.86 -9.02
N VAL A 65 26.83 17.02 -8.66
CA VAL A 65 27.27 18.06 -9.61
C VAL A 65 28.76 18.30 -9.44
N VAL A 66 29.49 18.35 -10.56
CA VAL A 66 30.95 18.52 -10.57
C VAL A 66 31.32 19.59 -11.62
N ASP A 67 30.90 20.84 -11.39
CA ASP A 67 31.33 22.02 -12.17
C ASP A 67 30.97 23.35 -11.45
N PRO A 68 31.93 24.23 -11.09
CA PRO A 68 33.40 24.09 -11.15
C PRO A 68 33.98 23.35 -9.93
N ALA A 69 33.10 22.87 -9.05
CA ALA A 69 33.41 22.27 -7.77
C ALA A 69 32.45 21.10 -7.51
N PHE A 70 32.85 20.16 -6.65
CA PHE A 70 31.96 19.11 -6.18
C PHE A 70 30.86 19.74 -5.30
N ASP A 71 29.63 19.45 -5.67
CA ASP A 71 28.42 19.80 -4.92
C ASP A 71 27.40 18.67 -5.10
N TYR A 72 26.37 18.66 -4.27
CA TYR A 72 25.25 17.75 -4.44
C TYR A 72 23.94 18.40 -4.03
N GLU A 73 22.86 18.00 -4.68
CA GLU A 73 21.51 18.44 -4.35
C GLU A 73 20.66 17.24 -3.94
N ILE A 74 20.02 17.33 -2.77
CA ILE A 74 19.02 16.34 -2.37
C ILE A 74 17.76 16.64 -3.17
N LEU A 75 17.45 15.75 -4.10
CA LEU A 75 16.24 15.79 -4.88
C LEU A 75 15.04 15.34 -4.02
N PRO A 76 13.85 15.91 -4.27
CA PRO A 76 12.63 15.30 -3.77
C PRO A 76 12.55 13.87 -4.32
N PRO A 77 11.93 12.94 -3.57
CA PRO A 77 11.69 11.61 -4.10
C PRO A 77 10.91 11.72 -5.42
N PRO A 78 11.28 10.94 -6.45
CA PRO A 78 10.53 10.91 -7.69
C PRO A 78 9.09 10.52 -7.35
N PRO A 79 8.10 11.09 -8.05
CA PRO A 79 6.73 10.64 -7.88
C PRO A 79 6.70 9.12 -8.07
N PRO A 80 5.93 8.37 -7.26
CA PRO A 80 5.75 6.95 -7.50
C PRO A 80 5.26 6.75 -8.94
N PRO A 81 5.73 5.71 -9.64
CA PRO A 81 5.25 5.44 -10.98
C PRO A 81 3.72 5.35 -10.94
N MET A 82 3.05 6.08 -11.83
CA MET A 82 1.60 5.95 -11.97
C MET A 82 1.31 4.49 -12.34
N LYS A 83 0.36 3.87 -11.63
CA LYS A 83 -0.08 2.52 -11.98
C LYS A 83 -0.58 2.52 -13.41
N THR A 84 -0.19 1.49 -14.15
CA THR A 84 -0.74 1.24 -15.48
C THR A 84 -2.23 0.90 -15.36
N THR A 85 -2.99 1.10 -16.43
CA THR A 85 -4.40 0.69 -16.48
C THR A 85 -4.56 -0.80 -16.17
N GLU A 86 -3.63 -1.65 -16.61
CA GLU A 86 -3.66 -3.09 -16.34
C GLU A 86 -3.51 -3.41 -14.84
N GLU A 87 -2.57 -2.75 -14.16
CA GLU A 87 -2.41 -2.88 -12.70
C GLU A 87 -3.65 -2.39 -11.94
N LEU A 88 -4.26 -1.29 -12.38
CA LEU A 88 -5.51 -0.80 -11.79
C LEU A 88 -6.65 -1.80 -11.95
N ILE A 89 -6.80 -2.40 -13.14
CA ILE A 89 -7.79 -3.46 -13.39
C ILE A 89 -7.51 -4.66 -12.48
N ALA A 90 -6.25 -5.09 -12.39
CA ALA A 90 -5.87 -6.25 -11.58
C ALA A 90 -6.20 -6.04 -10.09
N ASP A 91 -5.83 -4.89 -9.53
CA ASP A 91 -6.09 -4.53 -8.14
C ASP A 91 -7.59 -4.44 -7.84
N ALA A 92 -8.34 -3.70 -8.67
CA ALA A 92 -9.77 -3.52 -8.49
C ALA A 92 -10.51 -4.87 -8.63
N THR A 93 -10.06 -5.73 -9.55
CA THR A 93 -10.61 -7.09 -9.74
C THR A 93 -10.32 -7.97 -8.53
N ALA A 94 -9.10 -7.92 -7.99
CA ALA A 94 -8.74 -8.66 -6.78
C ALA A 94 -9.61 -8.25 -5.58
N GLN A 95 -9.84 -6.94 -5.41
CA GLN A 95 -10.72 -6.42 -4.36
C GLN A 95 -12.18 -6.86 -4.57
N LEU A 96 -12.72 -6.73 -5.79
CA LEU A 96 -14.08 -7.17 -6.11
C LEU A 96 -14.26 -8.67 -5.83
N ASN A 97 -13.28 -9.49 -6.19
CA ASN A 97 -13.29 -10.92 -5.92
C ASN A 97 -13.25 -11.23 -4.42
N ALA A 98 -12.44 -10.51 -3.64
CA ALA A 98 -12.39 -10.66 -2.19
C ALA A 98 -13.74 -10.33 -1.52
N LEU A 99 -14.36 -9.22 -1.91
CA LEU A 99 -15.66 -8.79 -1.39
C LEU A 99 -16.78 -9.76 -1.79
N ASN A 100 -16.76 -10.30 -3.01
CA ASN A 100 -17.71 -11.32 -3.44
C ASN A 100 -17.56 -12.63 -2.64
N ARG A 101 -16.33 -13.07 -2.35
CA ARG A 101 -16.09 -14.25 -1.51
C ARG A 101 -16.66 -14.04 -0.10
N LEU A 102 -16.40 -12.88 0.50
CA LEU A 102 -16.94 -12.53 1.81
C LEU A 102 -18.48 -12.51 1.79
N ALA A 103 -19.09 -11.80 0.84
CA ALA A 103 -20.54 -11.71 0.72
C ALA A 103 -21.19 -13.08 0.54
N ASN A 104 -20.59 -13.96 -0.26
CA ASN A 104 -21.08 -15.33 -0.43
C ASN A 104 -20.99 -16.14 0.86
N ALA A 105 -19.88 -16.06 1.60
CA ALA A 105 -19.75 -16.75 2.89
C ALA A 105 -20.81 -16.28 3.90
N GLN A 106 -21.05 -14.97 3.98
CA GLN A 106 -22.07 -14.36 4.86
C GLN A 106 -23.49 -14.80 4.48
N VAL A 107 -23.82 -14.78 3.17
CA VAL A 107 -25.12 -15.26 2.68
C VAL A 107 -25.32 -16.73 2.98
N THR A 108 -24.32 -17.59 2.77
CA THR A 108 -24.42 -19.02 3.05
C THR A 108 -24.62 -19.29 4.54
N ALA A 109 -23.86 -18.63 5.41
CA ALA A 109 -23.99 -18.80 6.85
C ALA A 109 -25.37 -18.35 7.37
N LEU A 110 -25.83 -17.17 6.95
CA LEU A 110 -27.15 -16.66 7.32
C LEU A 110 -28.29 -17.52 6.78
N GLN A 111 -28.19 -17.97 5.51
CA GLN A 111 -29.20 -18.85 4.92
C GLN A 111 -29.29 -20.16 5.71
N GLY A 112 -28.16 -20.80 6.02
CA GLY A 112 -28.15 -22.03 6.81
C GLY A 112 -28.76 -21.86 8.21
N ARG A 113 -28.52 -20.73 8.88
CA ARG A 113 -29.14 -20.45 10.19
C ARG A 113 -30.65 -20.19 10.06
N VAL A 114 -31.07 -19.42 9.06
CA VAL A 114 -32.50 -19.16 8.79
C VAL A 114 -33.24 -20.45 8.48
N ASP A 115 -32.65 -21.34 7.69
CA ASP A 115 -33.24 -22.63 7.32
C ASP A 115 -33.39 -23.52 8.57
N ALA A 116 -32.34 -23.66 9.39
CA ALA A 116 -32.42 -24.44 10.64
C ALA A 116 -33.47 -23.90 11.62
N LEU A 117 -33.64 -22.58 11.71
CA LEU A 117 -34.68 -21.95 12.52
C LEU A 117 -36.09 -22.18 11.93
N ALA A 118 -36.21 -22.21 10.60
CA ALA A 118 -37.48 -22.52 9.93
C ALA A 118 -37.89 -23.98 10.19
N ASP A 119 -36.95 -24.91 10.09
CA ASP A 119 -37.17 -26.32 10.41
C ASP A 119 -37.67 -26.49 11.87
N ALA A 120 -37.06 -25.78 12.82
CA ALA A 120 -37.51 -25.81 14.22
C ALA A 120 -38.96 -25.31 14.39
N VAL A 121 -39.36 -24.27 13.65
CA VAL A 121 -40.74 -23.77 13.66
C VAL A 121 -41.69 -24.79 13.05
N GLU A 122 -41.34 -25.38 11.90
CA GLU A 122 -42.15 -26.39 11.21
C GLU A 122 -42.35 -27.65 12.06
N LEU A 123 -41.33 -28.07 12.81
CA LEU A 123 -41.38 -29.21 13.72
C LEU A 123 -42.05 -28.88 15.07
N GLU A 124 -42.54 -27.65 15.26
CA GLU A 124 -43.10 -27.15 16.53
C GLU A 124 -42.11 -27.26 17.71
N MET A 125 -40.81 -27.20 17.42
CA MET A 125 -39.70 -27.29 18.39
C MET A 125 -39.10 -25.92 18.74
N ALA A 126 -39.44 -24.87 17.98
CA ALA A 126 -38.85 -23.54 18.15
C ALA A 126 -39.25 -22.87 19.47
N THR A 127 -38.27 -22.28 20.16
CA THR A 127 -38.54 -21.39 21.28
C THR A 127 -38.96 -19.98 20.81
N PRO A 128 -39.60 -19.15 21.66
CA PRO A 128 -39.90 -17.76 21.32
C PRO A 128 -38.67 -16.95 20.90
N GLU A 129 -37.52 -17.20 21.53
CA GLU A 129 -36.25 -16.56 21.21
C GLU A 129 -35.75 -16.97 19.82
N GLU A 130 -35.92 -18.22 19.43
CA GLU A 130 -35.54 -18.71 18.09
C GLU A 130 -36.42 -18.09 16.99
N VAL A 131 -37.71 -17.91 17.24
CA VAL A 131 -38.62 -17.19 16.31
C VAL A 131 -38.20 -15.72 16.15
N ALA A 132 -37.83 -15.05 17.25
CA ALA A 132 -37.32 -13.69 17.21
C ALA A 132 -35.98 -13.61 16.46
N GLU A 133 -35.07 -14.56 16.71
CA GLU A 133 -33.81 -14.66 15.99
C GLU A 133 -34.05 -14.82 14.48
N GLN A 134 -34.95 -15.71 14.07
CA GLN A 134 -35.24 -15.98 12.67
C GLN A 134 -35.58 -14.70 11.89
N THR A 135 -36.39 -13.84 12.50
CA THR A 135 -36.79 -12.55 11.91
C THR A 135 -35.57 -11.63 11.71
N VAL A 136 -34.69 -11.54 12.70
CA VAL A 136 -33.47 -10.73 12.63
C VAL A 136 -32.50 -11.28 11.58
N ARG A 137 -32.25 -12.59 11.56
CA ARG A 137 -31.33 -13.22 10.60
C ARG A 137 -31.84 -13.12 9.17
N ALA A 138 -33.15 -13.24 8.95
CA ALA A 138 -33.76 -13.04 7.64
C ALA A 138 -33.56 -11.60 7.12
N ALA A 139 -33.64 -10.60 8.00
CA ALA A 139 -33.35 -9.21 7.65
C ALA A 139 -31.86 -9.02 7.29
N GLN A 140 -30.94 -9.57 8.07
CA GLN A 140 -29.50 -9.55 7.76
C GLN A 140 -29.19 -10.22 6.42
N LEU A 141 -29.80 -11.38 6.16
CA LEU A 141 -29.65 -12.12 4.90
C LEU A 141 -30.09 -11.29 3.69
N LYS A 142 -31.19 -10.54 3.82
CA LYS A 142 -31.67 -9.63 2.78
C LYS A 142 -30.64 -8.53 2.48
N THR A 143 -30.08 -7.91 3.51
CA THR A 143 -29.05 -6.86 3.36
C THR A 143 -27.80 -7.40 2.67
N TRP A 144 -27.31 -8.58 3.06
CA TRP A 144 -26.17 -9.21 2.42
C TRP A 144 -26.44 -9.63 0.96
N LYS A 145 -27.65 -10.11 0.65
CA LYS A 145 -28.07 -10.38 -0.75
C LYS A 145 -28.09 -9.10 -1.59
N GLN A 146 -28.58 -7.98 -1.04
CA GLN A 146 -28.55 -6.68 -1.72
C GLN A 146 -27.11 -6.20 -1.97
N TYR A 147 -26.24 -6.29 -0.96
CA TYR A 147 -24.83 -5.96 -1.09
C TYR A 147 -24.14 -6.74 -2.21
N ARG A 148 -24.35 -8.07 -2.27
CA ARG A 148 -23.81 -8.91 -3.35
C ARG A 148 -24.30 -8.48 -4.74
N VAL A 149 -25.57 -8.08 -4.88
CA VAL A 149 -26.10 -7.55 -6.15
C VAL A 149 -25.41 -6.24 -6.53
N LEU A 150 -25.17 -5.35 -5.55
CA LEU A 150 -24.47 -4.09 -5.80
C LEU A 150 -23.01 -4.32 -6.19
N LEU A 151 -22.31 -5.27 -5.56
CA LEU A 151 -20.96 -5.67 -5.97
C LEU A 151 -20.92 -6.12 -7.42
N GLY A 152 -21.91 -6.89 -7.88
CA GLY A 152 -22.03 -7.32 -9.27
C GLY A 152 -22.21 -6.19 -10.28
N ARG A 153 -22.44 -4.95 -9.83
CA ARG A 153 -22.57 -3.75 -10.68
C ARG A 153 -21.33 -2.87 -10.68
N VAL A 154 -20.36 -3.11 -9.78
CA VAL A 154 -19.19 -2.22 -9.59
C VAL A 154 -18.33 -2.13 -10.85
N SER A 155 -18.07 -3.24 -11.53
CA SER A 155 -17.23 -3.27 -12.74
C SER A 155 -17.88 -2.63 -13.96
N ALA A 156 -19.18 -2.32 -13.91
CA ALA A 156 -19.91 -1.63 -14.97
C ALA A 156 -20.11 -0.13 -14.69
N ALA A 157 -19.65 0.37 -13.54
CA ALA A 157 -19.77 1.77 -13.16
C ALA A 157 -18.68 2.63 -13.82
N ALA A 158 -18.97 3.92 -14.03
CA ALA A 158 -18.08 4.85 -14.74
C ALA A 158 -16.71 5.07 -14.07
N GLY A 159 -16.58 4.81 -12.77
CA GLY A 159 -15.32 4.92 -12.02
C GLY A 159 -14.42 3.69 -12.10
N TRP A 160 -14.86 2.60 -12.75
CA TRP A 160 -14.02 1.42 -12.91
C TRP A 160 -12.92 1.65 -13.97
N PRO A 161 -11.66 1.22 -13.73
CA PRO A 161 -11.10 0.62 -12.51
C PRO A 161 -10.42 1.63 -11.56
N GLU A 162 -10.32 2.90 -11.97
CA GLU A 162 -9.46 3.91 -11.31
C GLU A 162 -10.01 4.38 -9.96
N GLU A 163 -11.32 4.59 -9.87
CA GLU A 163 -12.04 5.03 -8.66
C GLU A 163 -13.40 4.31 -8.54
N PRO A 164 -13.42 3.00 -8.22
CA PRO A 164 -14.67 2.25 -8.15
C PRO A 164 -15.55 2.73 -7.00
N SER A 165 -16.83 2.96 -7.30
CA SER A 165 -17.85 3.27 -6.28
C SER A 165 -18.26 2.01 -5.51
N TRP A 166 -17.59 1.69 -4.42
CA TRP A 166 -17.88 0.51 -3.60
C TRP A 166 -19.17 0.68 -2.77
N PRO A 167 -20.07 -0.33 -2.77
CA PRO A 167 -21.23 -0.31 -1.88
C PRO A 167 -20.81 -0.43 -0.41
N SER A 168 -21.61 0.14 0.50
CA SER A 168 -21.37 0.00 1.93
C SER A 168 -21.52 -1.46 2.37
N MET A 169 -20.49 -1.98 3.03
CA MET A 169 -20.51 -3.34 3.57
C MET A 169 -21.50 -3.44 4.74
N PRO A 170 -22.36 -4.48 4.79
CA PRO A 170 -23.23 -4.72 5.93
C PRO A 170 -22.43 -5.19 7.16
N GLU A 171 -23.06 -5.15 8.34
CA GLU A 171 -22.46 -5.75 9.54
C GLU A 171 -22.26 -7.27 9.35
N PRO A 172 -21.04 -7.79 9.63
CA PRO A 172 -20.77 -9.22 9.56
C PRO A 172 -21.66 -10.01 10.52
N TYR A 173 -22.24 -11.08 10.01
CA TYR A 173 -22.89 -12.07 10.84
C TYR A 173 -21.84 -12.82 11.68
N THR A 174 -22.07 -12.86 12.99
CA THR A 174 -21.37 -13.74 13.91
C THR A 174 -22.41 -14.60 14.64
N ASN A 175 -22.12 -15.89 14.83
CA ASN A 175 -22.97 -16.81 15.59
C ASN A 175 -23.15 -16.34 17.06
N GLU A 176 -22.24 -15.52 17.56
CA GLU A 176 -22.20 -15.06 18.96
C GLU A 176 -23.23 -13.97 19.29
N THR A 177 -23.78 -13.25 18.32
CA THR A 177 -24.80 -12.22 18.61
C THR A 177 -26.07 -12.80 19.24
N SER A 178 -26.32 -14.12 19.12
CA SER A 178 -27.44 -14.79 19.83
C SER A 178 -27.15 -15.04 21.31
N ALA A 179 -25.89 -15.04 21.77
CA ALA A 179 -25.53 -15.34 23.15
C ALA A 179 -25.71 -14.15 24.12
N VAL A 180 -25.79 -12.92 23.61
CA VAL A 180 -25.86 -11.70 24.44
C VAL A 180 -27.30 -11.34 24.83
N ALA A 181 -28.31 -11.96 24.21
CA ALA A 181 -29.72 -11.63 24.42
C ALA A 181 -30.47 -12.54 25.42
N ALA A 182 -29.82 -13.57 25.97
CA ALA A 182 -30.40 -14.33 27.08
C ALA A 182 -30.13 -13.58 28.39
N PRO A 183 -31.13 -12.97 29.06
CA PRO A 183 -30.92 -12.53 30.43
C PRO A 183 -30.68 -13.78 31.27
N ALA A 184 -29.54 -13.81 31.96
CA ALA A 184 -29.44 -14.64 33.14
C ALA A 184 -30.49 -14.14 34.14
N VAL A 185 -31.53 -14.95 34.39
CA VAL A 185 -32.19 -15.27 35.68
C VAL A 185 -33.44 -16.08 35.40
#